data_AF-A0A519VNJ9-F1
#
_entry.id   AF-A0A519VNJ9-F1
#
_cell.length_a   1.000
_cell.length_b   1.000
_cell.length_c   1.000
_cell.angle_alpha   90.00
_cell.angle_beta   90.00
_cell.angle_gamma   90.00
#
_symmetry.space_group_name_H-M   'P 1'
#
loop_
_entity.id
_entity.type
_entity.pdbx_description
1 polymer ?
#
loop_
_entity_poly.entity_id
_entity_poly.type
_entity_poly.pdbx_seq_one_letter_code
_entity_poly.pdbx_strand_id
1 'polypeptide(L)'
;MLLPSFVRDCRTATRLIERRATATLQPAERLRLWAHLRLCVYCRRYQAQSQLLAHLAPRSPELFAPATEAMKAQWQTQIARALR
;
A
#
# COMPACT_ATOMS: atom_id res chain seq x y z
N MET A 1 -22.42 26.47 -1.79
CA MET A 1 -20.98 26.13 -1.93
C MET A 1 -20.85 24.82 -2.69
N LEU A 2 -20.52 24.87 -3.98
CA LEU A 2 -20.21 23.68 -4.77
C LEU A 2 -18.82 23.19 -4.33
N LEU A 3 -18.77 22.24 -3.40
CA LEU A 3 -17.53 21.50 -3.15
C LEU A 3 -17.18 20.79 -4.47
N PRO A 4 -16.06 21.14 -5.13
CA PRO A 4 -15.67 20.51 -6.38
C PRO A 4 -15.64 18.99 -6.15
N SER A 5 -16.22 18.25 -7.09
CA SER A 5 -16.41 16.79 -7.06
C SER A 5 -15.17 16.01 -6.57
N PHE A 6 -13.98 16.55 -6.81
CA PHE A 6 -12.70 16.05 -6.35
C PHE A 6 -12.52 15.96 -4.81
N VAL A 7 -13.15 16.83 -4.00
CA VAL A 7 -13.10 16.72 -2.53
C VAL A 7 -13.85 15.48 -2.03
N ARG A 8 -14.82 14.99 -2.82
CA ARG A 8 -15.59 13.79 -2.48
C ARG A 8 -15.01 12.50 -3.08
N ASP A 9 -14.01 12.59 -3.95
CA ASP A 9 -13.41 11.43 -4.59
C ASP A 9 -12.24 10.85 -3.78
N CYS A 10 -12.60 10.19 -2.67
CA CYS A 10 -11.64 9.49 -1.82
C CYS A 10 -10.92 8.36 -2.60
N ARG A 11 -11.55 7.77 -3.62
CA ARG A 11 -10.95 6.69 -4.44
C ARG A 11 -9.76 7.20 -5.24
N THR A 12 -9.90 8.35 -5.90
CA THR A 12 -8.77 8.97 -6.60
C THR A 12 -7.69 9.41 -5.62
N ALA A 13 -8.07 9.93 -4.44
CA ALA A 13 -7.11 10.33 -3.42
C ALA A 13 -6.27 9.14 -2.91
N THR A 14 -6.90 8.02 -2.54
CA THR A 14 -6.17 6.81 -2.09
C THR A 14 -5.27 6.26 -3.20
N ARG A 15 -5.74 6.24 -4.45
CA ARG A 15 -4.89 5.86 -5.59
C ARG A 15 -3.65 6.73 -5.73
N LEU A 16 -3.78 8.05 -5.56
CA LEU A 16 -2.64 8.97 -5.62
C LEU A 16 -1.69 8.80 -4.41
N ILE A 17 -2.22 8.49 -3.22
CA ILE A 17 -1.42 8.17 -2.03
C ILE A 17 -0.52 6.97 -2.31
N GLU A 18 -1.08 5.86 -2.79
CA GLU A 18 -0.32 4.64 -3.10
C GLU A 18 0.67 4.85 -4.24
N ARG A 19 0.24 5.53 -5.33
CA ARG A 19 1.15 5.86 -6.44
C ARG A 19 2.34 6.71 -6.02
N ARG A 20 2.16 7.61 -5.04
CA ARG A 20 3.27 8.45 -4.53
C ARG A 20 4.35 7.63 -3.83
N ALA A 21 4.01 6.43 -3.31
CA ALA A 21 4.97 5.56 -2.64
C ALA A 21 5.90 4.85 -3.63
N THR A 22 5.45 4.62 -4.86
CA THR A 22 6.19 3.89 -5.90
C THR A 22 6.71 4.80 -7.02
N ALA A 23 6.11 5.98 -7.22
CA ALA A 23 6.45 6.88 -8.31
C ALA A 23 6.22 8.37 -7.98
N THR A 24 6.85 9.24 -8.76
CA THR A 24 6.66 10.68 -8.68
C THR A 24 5.32 11.09 -9.27
N LEU A 25 4.46 11.72 -8.47
CA LEU A 25 3.21 12.34 -8.95
C LEU A 25 3.46 13.62 -9.76
N GLN A 26 2.61 13.86 -10.76
CA GLN A 26 2.63 15.12 -11.52
C GLN A 26 2.26 16.32 -10.62
N PRO A 27 2.73 17.55 -10.91
CA PRO A 27 2.48 18.72 -10.06
C PRO A 27 0.99 18.99 -9.79
N ALA A 28 0.15 18.85 -10.82
CA ALA A 28 -1.30 19.00 -10.68
C ALA A 28 -1.92 17.93 -9.77
N GLU A 29 -1.45 16.68 -9.85
CA GLU A 29 -1.90 15.58 -8.99
C GLU A 29 -1.49 15.82 -7.53
N ARG A 30 -0.27 16.37 -7.31
CA ARG A 30 0.21 16.73 -5.97
C ARG A 30 -0.64 17.82 -5.33
N LEU A 31 -0.92 18.89 -6.06
CA LEU A 31 -1.75 20.00 -5.55
C LEU A 31 -3.17 19.51 -5.21
N ARG A 32 -3.74 18.71 -6.11
CA ARG A 32 -5.05 18.07 -5.90
C ARG A 32 -5.02 17.21 -4.63
N LEU A 33 -4.12 16.24 -4.53
CA LEU A 33 -4.03 15.37 -3.36
C LEU A 33 -3.82 16.17 -2.06
N TRP A 34 -2.98 17.20 -2.08
CA TRP A 34 -2.76 18.09 -0.95
C TRP A 34 -4.06 18.78 -0.49
N ALA A 35 -4.85 19.30 -1.42
CA ALA A 35 -6.12 19.95 -1.09
C ALA A 35 -7.12 18.95 -0.48
N HIS A 36 -7.21 17.74 -1.04
CA HIS A 36 -8.08 16.69 -0.51
C HIS A 36 -7.71 16.29 0.92
N LEU A 37 -6.41 16.11 1.21
CA LEU A 37 -5.91 15.72 2.54
C LEU A 37 -6.12 16.79 3.61
N ARG A 38 -6.25 18.07 3.23
CA ARG A 38 -6.64 19.14 4.17
C ARG A 38 -8.11 19.09 4.56
N LEU A 39 -8.97 18.56 3.69
CA LEU A 39 -10.43 18.56 3.86
C LEU A 39 -10.98 17.22 4.35
N CYS A 40 -10.36 16.10 3.97
CA CYS A 40 -10.83 14.75 4.28
C CYS A 40 -9.98 14.10 5.37
N VAL A 41 -10.54 14.00 6.58
CA VAL A 41 -9.88 13.35 7.73
C VAL A 41 -9.59 11.87 7.49
N TYR A 42 -10.46 11.17 6.75
CA TYR A 42 -10.30 9.74 6.47
C TYR A 42 -9.11 9.47 5.57
N CYS A 43 -8.97 10.21 4.46
CA CYS A 43 -7.82 10.07 3.57
C CYS A 43 -6.50 10.49 4.24
N ARG A 44 -6.53 11.44 5.17
CA ARG A 44 -5.36 11.80 5.99
C ARG A 44 -4.95 10.65 6.92
N ARG A 45 -5.91 10.00 7.58
CA ARG A 45 -5.63 8.81 8.40
C ARG A 45 -5.10 7.65 7.55
N TYR A 46 -5.74 7.41 6.41
CA TYR A 46 -5.30 6.40 5.45
C TYR A 46 -3.86 6.63 5.01
N GLN A 47 -3.48 7.88 4.69
CA GLN A 47 -2.11 8.22 4.33
C GLN A 47 -1.10 7.85 5.43
N ALA A 48 -1.40 8.18 6.68
CA ALA A 48 -0.53 7.85 7.80
C ALA A 48 -0.39 6.33 7.99
N GLN A 49 -1.48 5.57 7.83
CA GLN A 49 -1.47 4.11 7.91
C GLN A 49 -0.67 3.48 6.77
N SER A 50 -0.88 3.93 5.54
CA SER A 50 -0.15 3.46 4.36
C SER A 50 1.35 3.73 4.49
N GLN A 51 1.74 4.91 4.99
CA GLN A 51 3.15 5.23 5.27
C GLN A 51 3.74 4.33 6.35
N LEU A 52 3.02 4.09 7.44
CA LEU A 52 3.46 3.17 8.50
C LEU A 52 3.66 1.75 7.95
N LEU A 53 2.71 1.24 7.17
CA LEU A 53 2.83 -0.06 6.52
C LEU A 53 4.05 -0.13 5.60
N ALA A 54 4.29 0.92 4.80
CA ALA A 54 5.47 0.97 3.93
C ALA A 54 6.80 1.04 4.72
N HIS A 55 6.80 1.58 5.94
CA HIS A 55 7.99 1.62 6.81
C HIS A 55 8.23 0.28 7.51
N LEU A 56 7.16 -0.41 7.91
CA LEU A 56 7.22 -1.72 8.56
C LEU A 56 7.40 -2.87 7.56
N ALA A 57 7.02 -2.64 6.30
CA ALA A 57 7.19 -3.61 5.24
C ALA A 57 8.68 -3.95 5.11
N PRO A 58 9.05 -5.24 5.23
CA PRO A 58 10.42 -5.65 5.05
C PRO A 58 10.90 -5.23 3.65
N ARG A 59 12.02 -4.50 3.59
CA ARG A 59 12.63 -4.11 2.32
C ARG A 59 13.43 -5.22 1.66
N SER A 60 13.42 -6.43 2.24
CA SER A 60 14.22 -7.53 1.73
C SER A 60 13.51 -8.20 0.54
N PRO A 61 14.10 -8.17 -0.67
CA PRO A 61 13.56 -8.90 -1.82
C PRO A 61 13.51 -10.41 -1.57
N GLU A 62 14.27 -10.92 -0.60
CA GLU A 62 14.32 -12.33 -0.22
C GLU A 62 13.00 -12.85 0.36
N LEU A 63 12.19 -11.97 0.98
CA LEU A 63 10.88 -12.35 1.52
C LEU A 63 9.82 -12.54 0.44
N PHE A 64 10.06 -12.01 -0.76
CA PHE A 64 9.21 -12.20 -1.93
C PHE A 64 9.88 -13.08 -2.98
N ALA A 65 11.05 -13.67 -2.65
CA ALA A 65 11.67 -14.65 -3.51
C ALA A 65 10.72 -15.85 -3.67
N PRO A 66 10.61 -16.41 -4.89
CA PRO A 66 9.83 -17.62 -5.09
C PRO A 66 10.37 -18.71 -4.18
N ALA A 67 9.46 -19.47 -3.56
CA ALA A 67 9.84 -20.59 -2.71
C ALA A 67 10.75 -21.54 -3.52
N THR A 68 11.90 -21.88 -2.95
CA THR A 68 12.80 -22.83 -3.59
C THR A 68 12.20 -24.23 -3.57
N GLU A 69 12.58 -25.08 -4.53
CA GLU A 69 12.17 -26.49 -4.52
C GLU A 69 12.62 -27.20 -3.22
N ALA A 70 13.75 -26.78 -2.63
CA ALA A 70 14.19 -27.25 -1.33
C ALA A 70 13.20 -26.87 -0.19
N MET A 71 12.71 -25.63 -0.17
CA MET A 71 11.69 -25.18 0.79
C MET A 71 10.37 -25.95 0.63
N LYS A 72 9.95 -26.21 -0.61
CA LYS A 72 8.72 -26.95 -0.92
C LYS A 72 8.81 -28.41 -0.45
N ALA A 73 9.92 -29.09 -0.74
CA ALA A 73 10.16 -30.46 -0.29
C ALA A 73 10.21 -30.57 1.25
N GLN A 74 10.83 -29.58 1.91
CA GLN A 74 10.86 -29.50 3.37
C GLN A 74 9.47 -29.33 3.97
N TRP A 75 8.63 -28.46 3.39
CA TRP A 75 7.25 -28.26 3.81
C TRP A 75 6.38 -29.50 3.64
N GLN A 76 6.48 -30.20 2.52
CA GLN A 76 5.76 -31.46 2.29
C GLN A 76 6.13 -32.51 3.34
N THR A 77 7.41 -32.59 3.69
CA THR A 77 7.91 -33.51 4.73
C THR A 77 7.35 -33.15 6.10
N GLN A 78 7.28 -31.86 6.44
CA GLN A 78 6.69 -31.39 7.71
C GLN A 78 5.19 -31.71 7.80
N ILE A 79 4.42 -31.45 6.73
CA ILE A 79 2.99 -31.77 6.66
C ILE A 79 2.76 -33.27 6.81
N ALA A 80 3.53 -34.09 6.09
CA ALA A 80 3.43 -35.55 6.16
C ALA A 80 3.76 -36.11 7.56
N ARG A 81 4.61 -35.44 8.34
CA ARG A 81 4.89 -35.79 9.74
C ARG A 81 3.77 -35.37 10.69
N ALA A 82 3.16 -34.21 10.47
CA ALA A 82 2.10 -33.69 11.34
C ALA A 82 0.76 -34.42 11.17
N LEU A 83 0.57 -35.12 10.05
CA LEU A 83 -0.64 -35.90 9.73
C LEU A 83 -0.52 -37.39 10.07
N ARG A 84 0.59 -37.82 10.68
CA ARG A 84 0.76 -39.16 11.27
C ARG A 84 0.45 -39.11 12.76
#